data_AF-A0A821X137-F1
#
_entry.id   AF-A0A821X137-F1
#
_cell.length_a   1.000
_cell.length_b   1.000
_cell.length_c   1.000
_cell.angle_alpha   90.00
_cell.angle_beta   90.00
_cell.angle_gamma   90.00
#
_symmetry.space_group_name_H-M   'P 1'
#
loop_
_entity.id
_entity.type
_entity.pdbx_description
1 polymer ?
#
loop_
_entity_poly.entity_id
_entity_poly.type
_entity_poly.pdbx_seq_one_letter_code
_entity_poly.pdbx_strand_id
1 'polypeptide(L)'
;MSSKVQPQEQTGKLSDASHETQSKKRESCRLDWAESSWTRWINVALWWWIKPLILLGNRRTLVDEDLSDISVKDKCVALLNKANCDSSKWPGTWNLIRRTFLKDFFETMWFMLAFAGTRIAQPLLLREIIIYISDTSGLPAYRG
;
A
#
# COMPACT_ATOMS: atom_id res chain seq x y z
N MET A 1 -31.31 27.47 55.14
CA MET A 1 -30.18 28.06 54.40
C MET A 1 -28.91 27.32 54.76
N SER A 2 -28.49 26.37 53.93
CA SER A 2 -27.09 25.95 53.82
C SER A 2 -26.98 25.14 52.53
N SER A 3 -26.50 25.80 51.48
CA SER A 3 -26.36 25.26 50.13
C SER A 3 -25.12 24.38 50.10
N LYS A 4 -25.28 23.07 49.86
CA LYS A 4 -24.17 22.14 49.70
C LYS A 4 -24.09 21.78 48.21
N VAL A 5 -23.18 22.47 47.53
CA VAL A 5 -22.86 22.27 46.11
C VAL A 5 -22.14 20.92 45.96
N GLN A 6 -22.73 20.01 45.18
CA GLN A 6 -22.03 18.83 44.67
C GLN A 6 -21.21 19.24 43.43
N PRO A 7 -19.97 18.75 43.26
CA PRO A 7 -19.28 18.83 41.98
C PRO A 7 -19.76 17.70 41.06
N GLN A 8 -20.42 18.07 39.96
CA GLN A 8 -20.58 17.20 38.80
C GLN A 8 -19.25 17.11 38.06
N GLU A 9 -18.57 15.97 38.18
CA GLU A 9 -17.48 15.61 37.28
C GLU A 9 -18.09 14.86 36.08
N GLN A 10 -18.63 15.64 35.14
CA GLN A 10 -19.05 15.13 33.84
C GLN A 10 -17.81 14.76 33.02
N THR A 11 -17.53 13.45 32.98
CA THR A 11 -17.22 12.70 31.75
C THR A 11 -16.79 13.54 30.55
N GLY A 12 -15.50 13.89 30.50
CA GLY A 12 -14.80 14.25 29.27
C GLY A 12 -14.59 13.02 28.40
N LYS A 13 -15.67 12.50 27.81
CA LYS A 13 -15.62 11.55 26.71
C LYS A 13 -16.52 12.06 25.60
N LEU A 14 -15.97 12.03 24.39
CA LEU A 14 -16.69 12.06 23.13
C LEU A 14 -17.17 13.45 22.65
N SER A 15 -16.23 14.31 22.23
CA SER A 15 -16.59 15.49 21.44
C SER A 15 -15.64 15.81 20.28
N ASP A 16 -14.93 14.80 19.75
CA ASP A 16 -14.10 14.93 18.53
C ASP A 16 -14.50 13.95 17.41
N ALA A 17 -15.70 13.35 17.49
CA ALA A 17 -16.24 12.48 16.43
C ALA A 17 -17.30 13.18 15.55
N SER A 18 -17.46 14.50 15.65
CA SER A 18 -18.51 15.26 14.93
C SER A 18 -18.03 16.06 13.71
N HIS A 19 -16.79 15.88 13.26
CA HIS A 19 -16.32 16.43 11.98
C HIS A 19 -16.32 15.42 10.82
N GLU A 20 -17.02 14.28 10.94
CA GLU A 20 -17.52 13.55 9.76
C GLU A 20 -18.76 14.29 9.22
N THR A 21 -18.52 15.50 8.77
CA THR A 21 -19.44 16.30 7.96
C THR A 21 -19.78 15.48 6.73
N GLN A 22 -21.06 15.13 6.58
CA GLN A 22 -21.74 14.64 5.36
C GLN A 22 -20.87 14.64 4.09
N SER A 23 -19.98 13.66 3.95
CA SER A 23 -19.30 13.41 2.69
C SER A 23 -20.26 12.55 1.88
N LYS A 24 -20.67 13.04 0.71
CA LYS A 24 -21.42 12.23 -0.28
C LYS A 24 -20.81 10.84 -0.30
N LYS A 25 -21.64 9.80 -0.12
CA LYS A 25 -21.23 8.39 0.00
C LYS A 25 -20.31 8.01 -1.18
N ARG A 26 -18.99 8.17 -0.99
CA ARG A 26 -17.98 7.72 -1.95
C ARG A 26 -18.04 6.20 -2.03
N GLU A 27 -17.86 5.65 -3.21
CA GLU A 27 -17.82 4.20 -3.36
C GLU A 27 -16.65 3.63 -2.56
N SER A 28 -16.90 2.49 -1.91
CA SER A 28 -15.89 1.75 -1.15
C SER A 28 -14.65 1.46 -1.99
N CYS A 29 -13.48 1.37 -1.36
CA CYS A 29 -12.23 1.11 -2.04
C CYS A 29 -12.35 -0.11 -2.97
N ARG A 30 -12.19 0.11 -4.28
CA ARG A 30 -12.37 -0.94 -5.31
C ARG A 30 -11.33 -2.07 -5.18
N LEU A 31 -10.26 -1.82 -4.43
CA LEU A 31 -9.16 -2.75 -4.17
C LEU A 31 -9.43 -3.71 -3.02
N ASP A 32 -10.33 -3.39 -2.08
CA ASP A 32 -10.64 -4.27 -0.94
C ASP A 32 -11.25 -5.60 -1.41
N TRP A 33 -11.89 -5.62 -2.58
CA TRP A 33 -12.40 -6.82 -3.23
C TRP A 33 -11.31 -7.75 -3.77
N ALA A 34 -10.10 -7.25 -4.05
CA ALA A 34 -9.04 -8.04 -4.66
C ALA A 34 -8.43 -9.09 -3.73
N GLU A 35 -8.60 -8.93 -2.41
CA GLU A 35 -8.10 -9.87 -1.41
C GLU A 35 -8.87 -11.20 -1.38
N SER A 36 -10.03 -11.26 -2.02
CA SER A 36 -10.94 -12.40 -1.93
C SER A 36 -10.64 -13.56 -2.91
N SER A 37 -9.71 -13.42 -3.86
CA SER A 37 -9.41 -14.49 -4.84
C SER A 37 -8.02 -14.39 -5.49
N TRP A 38 -7.36 -15.53 -5.75
CA TRP A 38 -6.05 -15.59 -6.44
C TRP A 38 -6.07 -14.96 -7.83
N THR A 39 -7.12 -15.21 -8.63
CA THR A 39 -7.24 -14.62 -9.98
C THR A 39 -7.37 -13.09 -9.95
N ARG A 40 -7.82 -12.52 -8.83
CA ARG A 40 -7.93 -11.07 -8.64
C ARG A 40 -6.60 -10.42 -8.29
N TRP A 41 -5.66 -11.16 -7.70
CA TRP A 41 -4.30 -10.70 -7.47
C TRP A 41 -3.56 -10.34 -8.77
N ILE A 42 -3.81 -11.06 -9.86
CA ILE A 42 -3.24 -10.74 -11.19
C ILE A 42 -3.74 -9.37 -11.66
N ASN A 43 -5.00 -9.03 -11.39
CA ASN A 43 -5.58 -7.74 -11.74
C ASN A 43 -4.89 -6.59 -10.97
N VAL A 44 -4.53 -6.83 -9.71
CA VAL A 44 -3.76 -5.89 -8.88
C VAL A 44 -2.32 -5.78 -9.39
N ALA A 45 -1.65 -6.90 -9.61
CA ALA A 45 -0.25 -6.96 -10.04
C ALA A 45 0.00 -6.26 -11.39
N LEU A 46 -0.97 -6.36 -12.31
CA LEU A 46 -0.89 -5.73 -13.64
C LEU A 46 -1.54 -4.33 -13.69
N TRP A 47 -1.87 -3.75 -12.53
CA TRP A 47 -2.55 -2.46 -12.42
C TRP A 47 -3.83 -2.33 -13.27
N TRP A 48 -4.51 -3.45 -13.54
CA TRP A 48 -5.67 -3.48 -14.42
C TRP A 48 -6.85 -2.68 -13.86
N TRP A 49 -6.93 -2.57 -12.54
CA TRP A 49 -7.94 -1.79 -11.82
C TRP A 49 -7.87 -0.28 -12.08
N ILE A 50 -6.73 0.26 -12.54
CA ILE A 50 -6.55 1.70 -12.84
C ILE A 50 -7.16 2.08 -14.19
N LYS A 51 -7.30 1.12 -15.12
CA LYS A 51 -7.84 1.35 -16.48
C LYS A 51 -9.14 2.16 -16.55
N PRO A 52 -10.19 1.89 -15.76
CA PRO A 52 -11.42 2.69 -15.80
C PRO A 52 -11.19 4.15 -15.42
N LEU A 53 -10.30 4.45 -14.47
CA LEU A 53 -9.98 5.83 -14.06
C LEU A 53 -9.26 6.58 -15.19
N ILE A 54 -8.29 5.92 -15.86
CA ILE A 54 -7.59 6.48 -17.02
C ILE A 54 -8.57 6.75 -18.17
N LEU A 55 -9.50 5.82 -18.44
CA LEU A 55 -10.51 5.99 -19.50
C LEU A 55 -11.45 7.15 -19.18
N LEU A 56 -11.82 7.33 -17.92
CA LEU A 56 -12.68 8.42 -17.47
C LEU A 56 -11.98 9.77 -17.59
N GLY A 57 -10.72 9.87 -17.15
CA GLY A 57 -9.89 11.07 -17.28
C GLY A 57 -9.57 11.44 -18.72
N ASN A 58 -9.54 10.47 -19.64
CA ASN A 58 -9.41 10.74 -21.08
C ASN A 58 -10.69 11.33 -21.70
N ARG A 59 -11.86 11.05 -21.11
CA ARG A 59 -13.16 11.49 -21.65
C ARG A 59 -13.69 12.76 -21.01
N ARG A 60 -13.37 13.01 -19.73
CA ARG A 60 -13.82 14.18 -18.98
C ARG A 60 -12.80 14.58 -17.93
N THR A 61 -12.89 15.83 -17.47
CA THR A 61 -12.16 16.28 -16.28
C THR A 61 -12.60 15.47 -15.06
N LEU A 62 -11.63 14.93 -14.33
CA LEU A 62 -11.86 14.17 -13.12
C LEU A 62 -12.39 15.09 -12.01
N VAL A 63 -13.39 14.61 -11.28
CA VAL A 63 -13.97 15.29 -10.12
C VAL A 63 -13.69 14.46 -8.88
N ASP A 64 -13.69 15.06 -7.69
CA ASP A 64 -13.42 14.39 -6.41
C ASP A 64 -14.34 13.20 -6.11
N GLU A 65 -15.50 13.11 -6.77
CA GLU A 65 -16.46 12.00 -6.66
C GLU A 65 -16.03 10.76 -7.48
N ASP A 66 -15.13 10.94 -8.45
CA ASP A 66 -14.59 9.85 -9.29
C ASP A 66 -13.47 9.06 -8.59
N LEU A 67 -12.98 9.59 -7.46
CA LEU A 67 -11.97 8.95 -6.63
C LEU A 67 -12.63 7.98 -5.65
N SER A 68 -12.17 6.73 -5.66
CA SER A 68 -12.57 5.73 -4.66
C SER A 68 -12.05 6.09 -3.27
N ASP A 69 -12.79 5.71 -2.23
CA ASP A 69 -12.35 5.90 -0.84
C ASP A 69 -11.06 5.11 -0.53
N ILE A 70 -10.33 5.57 0.48
CA ILE A 70 -9.12 4.91 0.97
C ILE A 70 -9.50 3.54 1.56
N SER A 71 -8.67 2.52 1.32
CA SER A 71 -8.86 1.18 1.89
C SER A 71 -9.04 1.26 3.39
N VAL A 72 -9.94 0.44 3.94
CA VAL A 72 -10.23 0.40 5.39
C VAL A 72 -8.95 0.18 6.22
N LYS A 73 -7.96 -0.54 5.68
CA LYS A 73 -6.68 -0.83 6.34
C LYS A 73 -5.74 0.37 6.40
N ASP A 74 -5.84 1.28 5.43
CA ASP A 74 -4.98 2.46 5.30
C ASP A 74 -5.61 3.71 5.91
N LYS A 75 -6.83 3.62 6.44
CA LYS A 75 -7.48 4.73 7.16
C LYS A 75 -6.66 5.10 8.40
N CYS A 76 -6.58 6.40 8.69
CA CYS A 76 -5.84 6.92 9.84
C CYS A 76 -6.21 6.23 11.16
N VAL A 77 -7.51 5.94 11.36
CA VAL A 77 -8.00 5.23 12.55
C VAL A 77 -7.43 3.81 12.65
N ALA A 78 -7.37 3.08 11.53
CA ALA A 78 -6.82 1.73 11.49
C ALA A 78 -5.30 1.74 11.74
N LEU A 79 -4.58 2.69 11.15
CA LEU A 79 -3.14 2.86 11.38
C LEU A 79 -2.83 3.29 12.82
N LEU A 80 -3.65 4.16 13.41
CA LEU A 80 -3.50 4.61 14.79
C LEU A 80 -3.74 3.48 15.80
N ASN A 81 -4.75 2.63 15.54
CA ASN A 81 -4.99 1.42 16.30
C ASN A 81 -3.84 0.41 16.14
N LYS A 82 -3.33 0.22 14.90
CA LYS A 82 -2.17 -0.65 14.64
C LYS A 82 -0.90 -0.16 15.37
N ALA A 83 -0.78 1.14 15.54
CA ALA A 83 0.32 1.79 16.27
C ALA A 83 0.17 1.72 17.81
N ASN A 84 -0.94 1.24 18.37
CA ASN A 84 -1.17 1.20 19.83
C ASN A 84 -0.84 2.54 20.52
N CYS A 85 -1.24 3.66 19.92
CA CYS A 85 -0.98 4.99 20.47
C CYS A 85 -1.66 5.25 21.82
N ASP A 86 -2.58 4.38 22.26
CA ASP A 86 -3.23 4.43 23.58
C ASP A 86 -2.29 4.02 24.74
N SER A 87 -1.08 3.54 24.45
CA SER A 87 -0.09 3.26 25.50
C SER A 87 0.51 4.57 26.04
N SER A 88 0.45 4.76 27.35
CA SER A 88 0.90 5.98 28.06
C SER A 88 2.41 6.28 27.94
N LYS A 89 3.18 5.44 27.23
CA LYS A 89 4.62 5.58 27.04
C LYS A 89 4.93 5.54 25.54
N TRP A 90 5.24 6.70 24.97
CA TRP A 90 5.70 6.80 23.58
C TRP A 90 7.05 6.07 23.41
N PRO A 91 7.12 4.97 22.64
CA PRO A 91 8.34 4.17 22.50
C PRO A 91 9.35 4.76 21.50
N GLY A 92 9.10 5.97 20.99
CA GLY A 92 9.87 6.61 19.93
C GLY A 92 9.37 6.27 18.52
N THR A 93 9.37 7.26 17.64
CA THR A 93 8.81 7.18 16.28
C THR A 93 9.42 6.04 15.47
N TRP A 94 10.76 5.88 15.53
CA TRP A 94 11.46 4.86 14.75
C TRP A 94 11.14 3.43 15.20
N ASN A 95 11.04 3.20 16.51
CA ASN A 95 10.74 1.88 17.05
C ASN A 95 9.30 1.46 16.73
N LEU A 96 8.38 2.43 16.76
CA LEU A 96 6.99 2.25 16.36
C LEU A 96 6.87 1.89 14.87
N ILE A 97 7.50 2.67 13.98
CA ILE A 97 7.50 2.43 12.54
C ILE A 97 8.06 1.03 12.24
N ARG A 98 9.21 0.71 12.83
CA ARG A 98 9.83 -0.61 12.66
C ARG A 98 8.86 -1.69 13.09
N ARG A 99 8.33 -1.66 14.32
CA ARG A 99 7.44 -2.72 14.80
C ARG A 99 6.18 -2.90 13.94
N THR A 100 5.62 -1.80 13.45
CA THR A 100 4.36 -1.80 12.70
C THR A 100 4.51 -2.22 11.24
N PHE A 101 5.63 -1.87 10.58
CA PHE A 101 5.82 -2.04 9.14
C PHE A 101 6.94 -3.03 8.77
N LEU A 102 7.66 -3.61 9.74
CA LEU A 102 8.75 -4.54 9.44
C LEU A 102 8.30 -5.76 8.64
N LYS A 103 7.09 -6.27 8.89
CA LYS A 103 6.52 -7.40 8.15
C LYS A 103 6.34 -7.03 6.67
N ASP A 104 5.64 -5.92 6.41
CA ASP A 104 5.35 -5.43 5.05
C ASP A 104 6.66 -5.09 4.30
N PHE A 105 7.68 -4.60 5.03
CA PHE A 105 9.01 -4.35 4.51
C PHE A 105 9.74 -5.65 4.08
N PHE A 106 9.69 -6.71 4.88
CA PHE A 106 10.32 -7.98 4.51
C PHE A 106 9.65 -8.63 3.30
N GLU A 107 8.31 -8.57 3.21
CA GLU A 107 7.57 -9.09 2.05
C GLU A 107 7.99 -8.38 0.76
N THR A 108 8.08 -7.05 0.77
CA THR A 108 8.53 -6.25 -0.39
C THR A 108 10.01 -6.46 -0.71
N MET A 109 10.87 -6.57 0.30
CA MET A 109 12.30 -6.83 0.14
C MET A 109 12.56 -8.14 -0.62
N TRP A 110 11.77 -9.18 -0.36
CA TRP A 110 11.91 -10.47 -1.05
C TRP A 110 11.71 -10.35 -2.56
N PHE A 111 10.69 -9.62 -3.01
CA PHE A 111 10.45 -9.37 -4.44
C PHE A 111 11.58 -8.54 -5.07
N MET A 112 12.08 -7.53 -4.34
CA MET A 112 13.22 -6.73 -4.80
C MET A 112 14.49 -7.57 -4.95
N LEU A 113 14.72 -8.52 -4.05
CA LEU A 113 15.86 -9.42 -4.13
C LEU A 113 15.77 -10.35 -5.34
N ALA A 114 14.59 -10.92 -5.60
CA ALA A 114 14.36 -11.72 -6.80
C ALA A 114 14.60 -10.89 -8.09
N PHE A 115 14.08 -9.66 -8.13
CA PHE A 115 14.32 -8.76 -9.24
C PHE A 115 15.80 -8.44 -9.45
N ALA A 116 16.53 -8.11 -8.38
CA ALA A 116 17.98 -7.89 -8.45
C ALA A 116 18.72 -9.14 -8.96
N GLY A 117 18.36 -10.33 -8.47
CA GLY A 117 18.90 -11.60 -8.96
C GLY A 117 18.70 -11.80 -10.46
N THR A 118 17.50 -11.51 -10.97
CA THR A 118 17.23 -11.62 -12.42
C THR A 118 18.05 -10.63 -13.25
N ARG A 119 18.29 -9.41 -12.74
CA ARG A 119 19.15 -8.42 -13.42
C ARG A 119 20.61 -8.84 -13.48
N ILE A 120 21.11 -9.57 -12.48
CA ILE A 120 22.47 -10.14 -12.49
C ILE A 120 22.54 -11.35 -13.42
N ALA A 121 21.51 -12.19 -13.46
CA ALA A 121 21.46 -13.36 -14.34
C ALA A 121 21.32 -12.97 -15.83
N GLN A 122 20.68 -11.85 -16.13
CA GLN A 122 20.43 -11.36 -17.49
C GLN A 122 21.70 -11.33 -18.38
N PRO A 123 22.81 -10.66 -18.00
CA PRO A 123 24.02 -10.65 -18.82
C PRO A 123 24.70 -12.03 -18.94
N LEU A 124 24.60 -12.87 -17.90
CA LEU A 124 25.20 -14.21 -17.92
C LEU A 124 24.50 -15.14 -18.91
N LEU A 125 23.17 -15.16 -18.89
CA LEU A 125 22.36 -15.94 -19.83
C LEU A 125 22.55 -15.43 -21.26
N LEU A 126 22.58 -14.11 -21.45
CA LEU A 126 22.80 -13.52 -22.76
C LEU A 126 24.18 -13.88 -23.33
N ARG A 127 25.22 -13.84 -22.50
CA ARG A 127 26.58 -14.23 -22.89
C ARG A 127 26.64 -15.69 -23.35
N GLU A 128 26.03 -16.59 -22.59
CA GLU A 128 26.03 -18.02 -22.93
C GLU A 128 25.29 -18.30 -24.24
N ILE A 129 24.14 -17.64 -24.45
CA ILE A 129 23.39 -17.75 -25.71
C ILE A 129 24.23 -17.26 -26.89
N ILE A 130 24.94 -16.14 -26.75
CA ILE A 130 25.81 -15.60 -27.81
C ILE A 130 26.94 -16.58 -28.14
N ILE A 131 27.60 -17.15 -27.12
CA ILE A 131 28.67 -18.14 -27.30
C ILE A 131 28.13 -19.37 -28.03
N TYR A 132 27.00 -19.92 -27.58
CA TYR A 132 26.37 -21.09 -28.20
C TYR A 132 26.03 -20.84 -29.67
N ILE A 133 25.47 -19.67 -30.00
CA ILE A 133 25.16 -19.30 -31.39
C ILE A 133 26.43 -19.17 -32.21
N SER A 134 27.46 -18.52 -31.69
CA SER A 134 28.73 -18.32 -32.40
C SER A 134 29.40 -19.65 -32.75
N ASP A 135 29.44 -20.57 -31.80
CA ASP A 135 30.04 -21.90 -31.96
C ASP A 135 29.25 -22.75 -32.98
N THR A 136 27.92 -22.69 -32.92
CA THR A 136 27.03 -23.40 -33.86
C THR A 136 27.06 -22.81 -35.27
N SER A 137 27.29 -21.50 -35.41
CA SER A 137 27.29 -20.80 -36.70
C SER A 137 28.65 -20.82 -37.42
N GLY A 138 29.70 -21.34 -36.77
CA GLY A 138 31.07 -21.29 -37.30
C GLY A 138 31.63 -19.87 -37.49
N LEU A 139 30.97 -18.85 -36.93
CA LEU A 139 31.39 -17.46 -36.99
C LEU A 139 32.29 -17.17 -35.78
N PRO A 140 33.49 -16.59 -35.95
CA PRO A 140 34.37 -16.31 -34.83
C PRO A 140 33.72 -15.26 -33.92
N ALA A 141 33.45 -15.63 -32.66
CA ALA A 141 32.97 -14.72 -31.63
C ALA A 141 33.98 -13.59 -31.47
N TYR A 142 33.55 -12.35 -31.70
CA TYR A 142 34.37 -11.16 -31.57
C TYR A 142 35.12 -11.13 -30.23
N ARG A 143 36.46 -11.07 -30.33
CA ARG A 143 37.40 -10.84 -29.22
C ARG A 143 37.36 -9.37 -28.85
N GLY A 144 36.80 -9.04 -27.68
CA GLY A 144 36.84 -7.72 -27.06
C GLY A 144 36.91 -7.88 -25.56
#